data_AF-A0A701ZDB4-F1
#
_entry.id   AF-A0A701ZDB4-F1
#
_cell.length_a   1.000
_cell.length_b   1.000
_cell.length_c   1.000
_cell.angle_alpha   90.00
_cell.angle_beta   90.00
_cell.angle_gamma   90.00
#
_symmetry.space_group_name_H-M   'P 1'
#
loop_
_entity.id
_entity.type
_entity.pdbx_description
1 polymer ?
#
loop_
_entity_poly.entity_id
_entity_poly.type
_entity_poly.pdbx_seq_one_letter_code
_entity_poly.pdbx_strand_id
1 'polypeptide(L)' 'TAEAEARQNVSVVLVGKNINFFLTTRDISAGEELWFDYGQDYQHFEPGEALRSAQVKEEPPSSEGE' A
#
# COMPACT_ATOMS: atom_id res chain seq x y z
N THR A 1 -8.07 13.43 -9.89
CA THR A 1 -6.98 13.54 -8.89
C THR A 1 -7.50 14.19 -7.61
N ALA A 2 -8.02 15.42 -7.59
CA ALA A 2 -8.65 15.97 -6.38
C ALA A 2 -9.96 15.26 -5.93
N GLU A 3 -10.77 14.76 -6.88
CA GLU A 3 -12.02 14.06 -6.56
C GLU A 3 -11.79 12.68 -5.90
N ALA A 4 -10.67 12.01 -6.22
CA ALA A 4 -10.32 10.71 -5.63
C ALA A 4 -9.81 10.89 -4.21
N GLU A 5 -8.97 11.90 -3.96
CA GLU A 5 -8.48 12.26 -2.62
C GLU A 5 -9.62 12.67 -1.68
N ALA A 6 -10.60 13.43 -2.18
CA ALA A 6 -11.78 13.83 -1.40
C ALA A 6 -12.74 12.66 -1.07
N ARG A 7 -12.62 11.52 -1.76
CA ARG A 7 -13.44 10.31 -1.55
C ARG A 7 -12.77 9.27 -0.66
N GLN A 8 -11.50 9.46 -0.28
CA GLN A 8 -10.77 8.49 0.55
C GLN A 8 -11.46 8.33 1.91
N ASN A 9 -11.83 7.08 2.22
CA ASN A 9 -12.43 6.69 3.48
C ASN A 9 -11.61 5.62 4.21
N VAL A 10 -10.50 5.19 3.62
CA VAL A 10 -9.53 4.25 4.18
C VAL A 10 -8.12 4.80 4.01
N SER A 11 -7.33 4.77 5.08
CA SER A 11 -5.89 5.04 5.06
C SER A 11 -5.09 3.74 5.11
N VAL A 12 -3.89 3.76 4.55
CA VAL A 12 -2.96 2.62 4.53
C VAL A 12 -1.76 2.93 5.39
N VAL A 13 -1.42 2.02 6.31
CA VAL A 13 -0.28 2.14 7.21
C VAL A 13 0.59 0.89 7.08
N LEU A 14 1.85 1.07 6.73
CA LEU A 14 2.84 0.00 6.72
C LEU A 14 3.34 -0.26 8.15
N VAL A 15 3.18 -1.49 8.62
CA VAL A 15 3.67 -1.93 9.94
C VAL A 15 4.71 -3.02 9.73
N GLY A 16 5.88 -2.82 10.37
CA GLY A 16 7.03 -3.67 10.13
C GLY A 16 7.55 -3.52 8.69
N LYS A 17 8.01 -4.62 8.09
CA LYS A 17 8.70 -4.57 6.80
C LYS A 17 7.76 -4.69 5.60
N ASN A 18 6.65 -5.42 5.72
CA ASN A 18 5.84 -5.83 4.55
C ASN A 18 4.31 -5.96 4.82
N ILE A 19 3.80 -5.50 5.96
CA ILE A 19 2.38 -5.70 6.31
C ILE A 19 1.65 -4.36 6.21
N ASN A 20 0.69 -4.26 5.30
CA ASN A 20 -0.18 -3.09 5.17
C ASN A 20 -1.45 -3.27 6.00
N PHE A 21 -1.71 -2.31 6.89
CA PHE A 21 -2.96 -2.18 7.62
C PHE A 21 -3.83 -1.12 6.95
N PHE A 22 -5.12 -1.42 6.81
CA PHE A 22 -6.12 -0.53 6.23
C PHE A 22 -7.04 -0.06 7.34
N LEU A 23 -7.07 1.25 7.59
CA LEU A 23 -7.83 1.85 8.67
C LEU A 23 -8.88 2.79 8.10
N THR A 24 -10.13 2.64 8.55
CA THR A 24 -11.20 3.55 8.17
C THR A 24 -10.96 4.93 8.79
N THR A 25 -11.07 6.00 7.99
CA THR A 25 -10.89 7.39 8.46
C THR A 25 -12.19 8.02 8.96
N ARG A 26 -13.32 7.35 8.73
CA ARG A 26 -14.67 7.72 9.15
C ARG A 26 -15.54 6.46 9.25
N ASP A 27 -16.75 6.59 9.80
CA ASP A 27 -17.74 5.51 9.75
C ASP A 27 -18.19 5.26 8.29
N ILE A 28 -18.33 3.98 7.94
CA ILE A 28 -18.67 3.51 6.59
C ILE A 28 -19.88 2.58 6.69
N SER A 29 -20.92 2.85 5.89
CA SER A 29 -22.13 2.03 5.85
C SER A 29 -21.95 0.78 5.00
N ALA A 30 -22.78 -0.23 5.24
CA ALA A 30 -22.83 -1.41 4.39
C ALA A 30 -23.19 -1.02 2.94
N GLY A 31 -22.41 -1.52 1.98
CA GLY A 31 -22.58 -1.21 0.55
C GLY A 31 -21.87 0.06 0.08
N GLU A 32 -21.25 0.83 0.97
CA GLU A 32 -20.31 1.88 0.56
C GLU A 32 -18.99 1.25 0.10
N GLU A 33 -18.43 1.80 -0.99
CA GLU A 33 -17.15 1.37 -1.53
C GLU A 33 -15.99 1.91 -0.69
N LEU A 34 -14.96 1.09 -0.49
CA LEU A 34 -13.75 1.49 0.23
C LEU A 34 -12.76 2.12 -0.75
N TRP A 35 -12.38 3.36 -0.46
CA TRP A 35 -11.48 4.16 -1.27
C TRP A 35 -10.23 4.50 -0.45
N PHE A 36 -9.07 4.11 -0.96
CA PHE A 36 -7.76 4.43 -0.41
C PHE A 36 -6.78 4.81 -1.53
N ASP A 37 -5.75 5.58 -1.19
CA ASP A 37 -4.63 5.79 -2.10
C ASP A 37 -3.73 4.57 -2.12
N TYR A 38 -3.32 4.15 -3.32
CA TYR A 38 -2.29 3.14 -3.47
C TYR A 38 -0.88 3.70 -3.19
N GLY A 39 -0.74 5.03 -3.18
CA GLY A 39 0.52 5.73 -2.99
C GLY A 39 1.33 5.86 -4.27
N GLN A 40 2.38 6.67 -4.23
CA GLN A 40 3.21 6.97 -5.39
C GLN A 40 4.04 5.78 -5.88
N ASP A 41 4.30 4.82 -4.99
CA ASP A 41 5.10 3.61 -5.28
C ASP A 41 4.24 2.46 -5.83
N TYR A 42 2.94 2.67 -6.02
CA TYR A 42 2.07 1.64 -6.58
C TYR A 42 2.37 1.42 -8.06
N GLN A 43 2.79 0.20 -8.37
CA GLN A 43 2.91 -0.28 -9.74
C GLN A 43 1.67 -1.10 -10.07
N HIS A 44 0.88 -0.61 -11.03
CA HIS A 44 -0.23 -1.39 -11.59
C HIS A 44 0.34 -2.55 -12.40
N PHE A 45 -0.23 -3.75 -12.22
CA PHE A 45 0.12 -4.94 -12.98
C PHE A 45 -1.10 -5.42 -13.76
N GLU A 46 -0.92 -5.67 -15.06
CA GLU A 46 -1.97 -6.22 -15.89
C GLU A 46 -2.21 -7.71 -15.55
N PRO A 47 -3.45 -8.22 -15.68
CA PRO A 47 -3.74 -9.64 -15.50
C PRO A 47 -2.88 -10.51 -16.44
N GLY A 48 -2.07 -11.41 -15.86
CA GLY A 48 -1.16 -12.28 -16.61
C GLY A 48 0.25 -11.71 -16.80
N GLU A 49 0.50 -10.48 -16.33
CA GLU A 49 1.86 -9.96 -16.23
C GLU A 49 2.64 -10.80 -15.21
N ALA A 50 3.75 -11.38 -15.65
CA ALA A 50 4.63 -12.07 -14.75
C ALA A 50 5.14 -11.04 -13.74
N LEU A 51 4.86 -11.25 -12.45
CA LEU A 51 5.54 -10.54 -11.38
C LEU A 51 7.02 -10.86 -11.55
N ARG A 52 7.73 -10.00 -12.29
CA ARG A 52 9.19 -9.95 -12.26
C ARG A 52 9.51 -9.98 -10.77
N SER A 53 10.33 -10.93 -10.34
CA SER A 53 10.90 -10.92 -9.00
C SER A 53 11.62 -9.58 -8.85
N ALA A 54 10.87 -8.53 -8.51
CA ALA A 54 11.38 -7.25 -8.10
C ALA A 54 12.29 -7.67 -6.98
N GLN A 55 13.59 -7.50 -7.24
CA GLN A 55 14.67 -7.92 -6.39
C GLN A 55 14.16 -7.71 -4.97
N VAL A 56 14.05 -8.80 -4.20
CA VAL A 56 14.07 -8.70 -2.74
C VAL A 56 15.18 -7.69 -2.51
N LYS A 57 14.81 -6.47 -2.16
CA LYS A 57 15.77 -5.43 -1.86
C LYS A 57 16.43 -6.01 -0.64
N GLU A 58 17.58 -6.66 -0.88
CA GLU A 58 18.39 -7.24 0.17
C GLU A 58 18.46 -6.17 1.24
N GLU A 59 18.05 -6.54 2.46
CA GLU A 59 18.31 -5.67 3.58
C GLU A 59 19.80 -5.35 3.52
N PRO A 60 20.23 -4.07 3.55
CA PRO A 60 21.65 -3.80 3.68
C PRO A 60 22.13 -4.59 4.90
N PRO A 61 23.28 -5.28 4.81
CA PRO A 61 23.75 -6.07 5.93
C PRO A 61 23.75 -5.18 7.17
N SER A 62 23.10 -5.62 8.25
CA SER A 62 23.25 -4.97 9.55
C SER A 62 24.75 -4.81 9.79
N SER A 63 25.20 -3.58 9.98
CA SER A 63 26.58 -3.32 10.36
C SER A 63 26.79 -3.89 11.75
N GLU A 64 27.17 -5.16 11.82
CA GLU A 64 27.92 -5.69 12.93
C GLU A 64 29.38 -5.29 12.70
N GLY A 65 29.81 -4.32 13.50
CA GLY A 65 31.15 -3.74 13.56
C GLY A 65 31.05 -2.59 14.55
N GLU A 66 31.45 -2.71 15.81
CA GLU A 66 32.42 -3.60 16.46
C GLU A 66 32.03 -3.76 17.95
#